data_AF-A0A059UDX2-F1
#
_entry.id   AF-A0A059UDX2-F1
#
_cell.length_a   1.000
_cell.length_b   1.000
_cell.length_c   1.000
_cell.angle_alpha   90.00
_cell.angle_beta   90.00
_cell.angle_gamma   90.00
#
_symmetry.space_group_name_H-M   'P 1'
#
loop_
_entity.id
_entity.type
_entity.pdbx_description
1 polymer ?
#
loop_
_entity_poly.entity_id
_entity_poly.type
_entity_poly.pdbx_seq_one_letter_code
_entity_poly.pdbx_strand_id
1 'polypeptide(L)'
;MAESSKNPVVTWWRTFNCYPPEYNRAIHGPYDPRINYACKDKGILDVKLNELPSWLMRRRFTPSAMAGVMSRHFYRSCHHHFIAVRSRSNMFFTVLLITAAMGYVFQLHTMSHHRRYKYHW
;
A
#
# COMPACT_ATOMS: atom_id res chain seq x y z
N MET A 1 -28.91 9.99 -0.37
CA MET A 1 -28.13 10.97 -1.16
C MET A 1 -27.26 10.21 -2.16
N ALA A 2 -27.91 9.57 -3.14
CA ALA A 2 -27.29 8.74 -4.16
C ALA A 2 -27.56 9.36 -5.54
N GLU A 3 -26.83 10.42 -5.87
CA GLU A 3 -26.89 11.06 -7.20
C GLU A 3 -25.55 11.78 -7.45
N SER A 4 -24.43 11.05 -7.42
CA SER A 4 -23.10 11.59 -7.78
C SER A 4 -22.36 10.67 -8.73
N SER A 5 -23.07 9.98 -9.62
CA SER A 5 -22.47 9.09 -10.63
C SER A 5 -22.67 9.56 -12.08
N LYS A 6 -23.34 10.70 -12.31
CA LYS A 6 -23.76 11.12 -13.67
C LYS A 6 -23.04 12.34 -14.27
N ASN A 7 -22.01 12.90 -13.64
CA ASN A 7 -21.26 14.03 -14.19
C ASN A 7 -19.75 13.67 -14.33
N PRO A 8 -19.16 13.70 -15.55
CA PRO A 8 -17.75 13.34 -15.76
C PRO A 8 -16.76 14.39 -15.21
N VAL A 9 -17.25 15.52 -14.70
CA VAL A 9 -16.44 16.58 -14.09
C VAL A 9 -16.61 16.53 -12.57
N VAL A 10 -16.22 15.40 -11.95
CA VAL A 10 -16.09 15.35 -10.49
C VAL A 10 -14.80 16.07 -10.12
N THR A 11 -14.96 17.33 -9.79
CA THR A 11 -13.90 18.20 -9.32
C THR A 11 -13.40 17.76 -7.94
N TRP A 12 -12.10 17.54 -7.79
CA TRP A 12 -11.46 16.92 -6.61
C TRP A 12 -11.83 17.55 -5.26
N TRP A 13 -12.10 18.85 -5.20
CA TRP A 13 -12.52 19.56 -3.98
C TRP A 13 -13.90 19.14 -3.46
N ARG A 14 -14.82 18.70 -4.34
CA ARG A 14 -16.15 18.21 -3.93
C ARG A 14 -16.13 16.82 -3.32
N THR A 15 -15.04 16.09 -3.51
CA THR A 15 -14.84 14.74 -2.94
C THR A 15 -13.99 14.79 -1.66
N PHE A 16 -13.44 15.97 -1.35
CA PHE A 16 -12.62 16.19 -0.17
C PHE A 16 -13.51 16.11 1.08
N ASN A 17 -13.15 15.25 2.05
CA ASN A 17 -13.93 14.96 3.26
C ASN A 17 -15.25 14.17 3.04
N CYS A 18 -15.43 13.54 1.87
CA CYS A 18 -16.53 12.59 1.64
C CYS A 18 -16.08 11.14 1.91
N TYR A 19 -17.02 10.27 2.29
CA TYR A 19 -16.75 8.84 2.32
C TYR A 19 -16.51 8.30 0.91
N PRO A 20 -15.70 7.23 0.76
CA PRO A 20 -15.49 6.60 -0.53
C PRO A 20 -16.85 6.10 -1.08
N PRO A 21 -17.07 6.18 -2.40
CA PRO A 21 -18.35 5.83 -3.01
C PRO A 21 -18.73 4.35 -2.79
N GLU A 22 -17.75 3.48 -2.54
CA GLU A 22 -17.97 2.06 -2.26
C GLU A 22 -18.48 1.80 -0.83
N TYR A 23 -18.43 2.77 0.07
CA TYR A 23 -18.81 2.58 1.47
C TYR A 23 -20.31 2.80 1.69
N ASN A 24 -20.99 1.75 2.15
CA ASN A 24 -22.34 1.81 2.69
C ASN A 24 -22.36 1.56 4.22
N ARG A 25 -22.81 2.56 4.99
CA ARG A 25 -22.94 2.47 6.46
C ARG A 25 -23.84 1.32 6.92
N ALA A 26 -24.92 1.02 6.19
CA ALA A 26 -25.88 -0.02 6.57
C ALA A 26 -25.27 -1.43 6.47
N ILE A 27 -24.30 -1.64 5.57
CA ILE A 27 -23.64 -2.92 5.35
C ILE A 27 -22.36 -3.02 6.19
N HIS A 28 -21.57 -1.94 6.25
CA HIS A 28 -20.23 -1.96 6.81
C HIS A 28 -20.13 -1.51 8.28
N GLY A 29 -21.19 -0.96 8.87
CA GLY A 29 -21.14 -0.41 10.22
C GLY A 29 -20.40 0.93 10.26
N PRO A 30 -19.67 1.25 11.35
CA PRO A 30 -18.81 2.45 11.42
C PRO A 30 -17.69 2.43 10.38
N TYR A 31 -17.29 3.61 9.92
CA TYR A 31 -16.23 3.74 8.93
C TYR A 31 -14.87 3.39 9.55
N ASP A 32 -14.16 2.44 8.93
CA ASP A 32 -12.79 2.07 9.27
C ASP A 32 -11.85 2.46 8.12
N PRO A 33 -10.95 3.44 8.34
CA PRO A 33 -10.02 3.92 7.31
C PRO A 33 -8.95 2.90 6.92
N ARG A 34 -8.86 1.73 7.59
CA ARG A 34 -7.89 0.68 7.27
C ARG A 34 -8.38 -0.28 6.18
N ILE A 35 -9.69 -0.36 5.99
CA ILE A 35 -10.33 -1.35 5.12
C ILE A 35 -10.51 -0.77 3.72
N ASN A 36 -10.32 -1.61 2.71
CA ASN A 36 -10.76 -1.30 1.37
C ASN A 36 -12.18 -1.84 1.16
N TYR A 37 -13.14 -0.93 0.94
CA TYR A 37 -14.55 -1.25 0.72
C TYR A 37 -14.86 -1.67 -0.72
N ALA A 38 -13.94 -1.46 -1.65
CA ALA A 38 -14.08 -1.95 -3.02
C ALA A 38 -14.07 -3.48 -3.09
N CYS A 39 -14.60 -4.02 -4.19
CA CYS A 39 -14.54 -5.45 -4.50
C CYS A 39 -13.08 -5.93 -4.48
N LYS A 40 -12.79 -6.97 -3.69
CA LYS A 40 -11.45 -7.56 -3.57
C LYS A 40 -11.21 -8.52 -4.73
N ASP A 41 -10.26 -8.20 -5.61
CA ASP A 41 -9.72 -9.16 -6.58
C ASP A 41 -8.82 -10.18 -5.85
N LYS A 42 -8.43 -11.26 -6.54
CA LYS A 42 -7.52 -12.29 -6.03
C LYS A 42 -6.22 -11.68 -5.49
N GLY A 43 -5.72 -12.22 -4.39
CA GLY A 43 -4.40 -11.88 -3.85
C GLY A 43 -3.30 -12.25 -4.84
N ILE A 44 -2.16 -11.56 -4.80
CA ILE A 44 -1.03 -11.87 -5.69
C ILE A 44 -0.53 -13.32 -5.53
N LEU A 45 -0.71 -13.89 -4.33
CA LEU A 45 -0.32 -15.27 -4.00
C LEU A 45 -1.31 -16.33 -4.54
N ASP A 46 -2.55 -15.95 -4.84
CA ASP A 46 -3.59 -16.86 -5.34
C ASP A 46 -3.71 -16.86 -6.87
N VAL A 47 -2.93 -16.01 -7.54
CA VAL A 47 -2.98 -15.82 -8.99
C VAL A 47 -2.01 -16.79 -9.67
N LYS A 48 -2.50 -17.52 -10.67
CA LYS A 48 -1.66 -18.37 -11.53
C LYS A 48 -0.73 -17.49 -12.37
N LEU A 49 0.49 -17.96 -12.63
CA LEU A 49 1.48 -17.20 -13.40
C LEU A 49 0.98 -16.81 -14.81
N ASN A 50 0.13 -17.63 -15.45
CA ASN A 50 -0.43 -17.29 -16.75
C ASN A 50 -1.52 -16.19 -16.68
N GLU A 51 -2.18 -16.01 -15.52
CA GLU A 51 -3.23 -15.02 -15.29
C GLU A 51 -2.64 -13.69 -14.81
N LEU A 52 -1.37 -13.69 -14.39
CA LEU A 52 -0.66 -12.55 -13.79
C LEU A 52 -0.67 -11.27 -14.64
N PRO A 53 -0.40 -11.29 -15.97
CA PRO A 53 -0.48 -10.07 -16.78
C PRO A 53 -1.91 -9.52 -16.85
N SER A 54 -2.92 -10.39 -17.02
CA SER A 54 -4.33 -9.97 -17.02
C SER A 54 -4.75 -9.40 -15.66
N TRP A 55 -4.31 -10.01 -14.56
CA TRP A 55 -4.55 -9.54 -13.20
C TRP A 55 -3.92 -8.17 -12.94
N LEU A 56 -2.72 -7.93 -13.48
CA LEU A 56 -2.05 -6.64 -13.35
C LEU A 56 -2.81 -5.54 -14.09
N MET A 57 -3.30 -5.83 -15.29
CA MET A 57 -4.03 -4.84 -16.12
C MET A 57 -5.37 -4.40 -15.51
N ARG A 58 -5.98 -5.20 -14.62
CA ARG A 58 -7.20 -4.80 -13.90
C ARG A 58 -6.95 -3.79 -12.78
N ARG A 59 -5.70 -3.57 -12.36
CA ARG A 59 -5.37 -2.68 -11.25
C ARG A 59 -5.33 -1.22 -11.69
N ARG A 60 -5.82 -0.33 -10.81
CA ARG A 60 -5.77 1.11 -11.02
C ARG A 60 -4.42 1.67 -10.56
N PHE A 61 -3.58 2.08 -11.51
CA PHE A 61 -2.28 2.71 -11.25
C PHE A 61 -2.36 4.25 -11.22
N THR A 62 -3.47 4.81 -10.74
CA THR A 62 -3.57 6.26 -10.57
C THR A 62 -2.84 6.70 -9.30
N PRO A 63 -2.16 7.86 -9.28
CA PRO A 63 -1.48 8.35 -8.09
C PRO A 63 -2.38 8.45 -6.86
N SER A 64 -3.65 8.82 -7.05
CA SER A 64 -4.67 8.85 -6.00
C SER A 64 -4.96 7.46 -5.41
N ALA A 65 -5.08 6.42 -6.25
CA ALA A 65 -5.30 5.06 -5.77
C ALA A 65 -4.09 4.54 -4.98
N MET A 66 -2.87 4.82 -5.44
CA MET A 66 -1.64 4.48 -4.72
C MET A 66 -1.56 5.19 -3.37
N ALA A 67 -1.81 6.51 -3.33
CA ALA A 67 -1.86 7.27 -2.07
C ALA A 67 -2.89 6.69 -1.10
N GLY A 68 -4.07 6.29 -1.59
CA GLY A 68 -5.10 5.64 -0.76
C GLY A 68 -4.68 4.27 -0.22
N VAL A 69 -3.90 3.47 -0.96
CA VAL A 69 -3.35 2.21 -0.44
C VAL A 69 -2.30 2.47 0.63
N MET A 70 -1.42 3.46 0.43
CA MET A 70 -0.38 3.81 1.39
C MET A 70 -0.98 4.35 2.69
N SER A 71 -2.00 5.20 2.62
CA SER A 71 -2.70 5.71 3.81
C SER A 71 -3.36 4.58 4.61
N ARG A 72 -4.07 3.66 3.95
CA ARG A 72 -4.65 2.47 4.60
C ARG A 72 -3.60 1.61 5.29
N HIS A 73 -2.48 1.36 4.61
CA HIS A 73 -1.37 0.59 5.18
C HIS A 73 -0.80 1.31 6.40
N PHE A 74 -0.60 2.62 6.33
CA PHE A 74 -0.14 3.43 7.45
C PHE A 74 -1.06 3.29 8.66
N TYR A 75 -2.37 3.49 8.51
CA TYR A 75 -3.33 3.32 9.61
C TYR A 75 -3.31 1.90 10.20
N ARG A 76 -3.18 0.87 9.34
CA ARG A 76 -3.08 -0.52 9.79
C ARG A 76 -1.82 -0.75 10.63
N SER A 77 -0.68 -0.27 10.14
CA SER A 77 0.61 -0.39 10.82
C SER A 77 0.58 0.37 12.14
N CYS A 78 0.03 1.59 12.18
CA CYS A 78 -0.08 2.34 13.42
C CYS A 78 -0.93 1.63 14.47
N HIS A 79 -2.06 1.04 14.06
CA HIS A 79 -2.92 0.34 14.99
C HIS A 79 -2.31 -0.97 15.52
N HIS A 80 -1.48 -1.65 14.73
CA HIS A 80 -0.80 -2.87 15.16
C HIS A 80 0.47 -2.58 15.99
N HIS A 81 1.22 -1.52 15.65
CA HIS A 81 2.53 -1.26 16.24
C HIS A 81 2.53 -0.15 17.31
N PHE A 82 1.73 0.90 17.19
CA PHE A 82 1.75 2.02 18.16
C PHE A 82 0.62 1.96 19.20
N ILE A 83 -0.60 1.66 18.76
CA ILE A 83 -1.81 1.76 19.62
C ILE A 83 -2.07 0.45 20.38
N ALA A 84 -1.40 -0.65 20.03
CA ALA A 84 -1.59 -1.93 20.70
C ALA A 84 -1.16 -1.85 22.18
N VAL A 85 -2.04 -2.30 23.09
CA VAL A 85 -1.81 -2.35 24.55
C VAL A 85 -0.51 -3.09 24.89
N ARG A 86 -0.11 -4.04 24.04
CA ARG A 86 1.20 -4.71 24.09
C ARG A 86 1.99 -4.39 22.82
N SER A 87 2.38 -3.13 22.67
CA SER A 87 3.23 -2.69 21.57
C SER A 87 4.56 -3.43 21.63
N ARG A 88 4.89 -4.16 20.56
CA ARG A 88 6.22 -4.74 20.37
C ARG A 88 7.06 -3.70 19.64
N SER A 89 8.35 -3.59 19.98
CA SER A 89 9.35 -2.73 19.32
C SER A 89 9.57 -3.02 17.82
N ASN A 90 8.69 -3.80 17.18
CA ASN A 90 8.77 -4.23 15.80
C ASN A 90 8.94 -3.07 14.81
N MET A 91 8.28 -1.92 15.04
CA MET A 91 8.41 -0.81 14.10
C MET A 91 9.82 -0.20 14.09
N PHE A 92 10.46 -0.11 15.26
CA PHE A 92 11.85 0.33 15.36
C PHE A 92 12.77 -0.60 14.57
N PHE A 93 12.59 -1.91 14.69
CA PHE A 93 13.37 -2.89 13.93
C PHE A 93 13.11 -2.79 12.42
N THR A 94 11.87 -2.56 11.98
CA THR A 94 11.59 -2.37 10.54
C THR A 94 12.26 -1.13 9.97
N VAL A 95 12.26 -0.01 10.70
CA VAL A 95 12.94 1.22 10.26
C VAL A 95 14.46 1.01 10.22
N LEU A 96 15.02 0.36 11.26
CA LEU A 96 16.46 0.03 11.30
C LEU A 96 16.88 -0.85 10.11
N LEU A 97 16.12 -1.91 9.81
CA LEU A 97 16.39 -2.81 8.70
C LEU A 97 16.30 -2.11 7.34
N ILE A 98 15.29 -1.26 7.15
CA ILE A 98 15.13 -0.47 5.91
C ILE A 98 16.32 0.47 5.73
N THR A 99 16.72 1.19 6.79
CA THR A 99 17.87 2.12 6.73
C THR A 99 19.18 1.36 6.45
N ALA A 100 19.41 0.22 7.09
CA ALA A 100 20.59 -0.61 6.85
C ALA A 100 20.63 -1.16 5.42
N ALA A 101 19.50 -1.67 4.91
CA ALA A 101 19.38 -2.17 3.55
C ALA A 101 19.59 -1.05 2.51
N MET A 102 19.00 0.12 2.74
CA MET A 102 19.16 1.29 1.86
C MET A 102 20.62 1.76 1.83
N GLY A 103 21.28 1.84 2.99
CA GLY A 103 22.71 2.11 3.09
C GLY A 103 23.55 1.08 2.32
N TYR A 104 23.21 -0.21 2.43
CA TYR A 104 23.89 -1.28 1.68
C TYR A 104 23.72 -1.13 0.16
N VAL A 105 22.52 -0.79 -0.33
CA VAL A 105 22.28 -0.55 -1.76
C VAL A 105 23.10 0.62 -2.29
N PHE A 106 23.21 1.72 -1.55
CA PHE A 106 24.09 2.82 -1.93
C PHE A 106 25.57 2.39 -1.91
N GLN A 107 25.97 1.59 -0.92
CA GLN A 107 27.33 1.05 -0.84
C GLN A 107 27.64 0.09 -1.99
N LEU A 108 26.65 -0.68 -2.49
CA LEU A 108 26.82 -1.59 -3.64
C LEU A 108 27.22 -0.86 -4.92
N HIS A 109 26.81 0.40 -5.08
CA HIS A 109 27.21 1.23 -6.21
C HIS A 109 28.71 1.54 -6.15
N THR A 110 29.19 2.00 -4.98
CA THR A 110 30.60 2.30 -4.72
C THR A 110 31.49 1.06 -4.80
N MET A 111 31.05 -0.07 -4.22
CA MET A 111 31.79 -1.33 -4.17
C MET A 111 31.70 -2.15 -5.47
N SER A 112 31.03 -1.63 -6.51
CA SER A 112 30.83 -2.36 -7.77
C SER A 112 32.16 -2.74 -8.46
N HIS A 113 33.21 -1.94 -8.28
CA HIS A 113 34.56 -2.21 -8.79
C HIS A 113 35.18 -3.50 -8.22
N HIS A 114 34.83 -3.88 -6.99
CA HIS A 114 35.36 -5.08 -6.33
C HIS A 114 34.75 -6.40 -6.84
N ARG A 115 33.66 -6.35 -7.62
CA ARG A 115 32.96 -7.55 -8.12
C ARG A 115 33.80 -8.40 -9.08
N ARG A 116 34.83 -7.82 -9.70
CA ARG A 116 35.71 -8.52 -10.65
C ARG A 116 36.97 -9.10 -10.01
N TYR A 117 37.21 -8.83 -8.72
CA TYR A 117 38.36 -9.38 -8.02
C TYR A 117 38.02 -10.76 -7.46
N LYS A 118 38.87 -11.75 -7.78
CA LYS A 118 38.86 -13.07 -7.14
C LYS A 118 39.78 -13.01 -5.94
N TYR A 119 39.20 -13.00 -4.74
CA TYR A 119 39.96 -12.94 -3.47
C TYR A 119 40.34 -14.32 -2.94
N HIS A 120 39.64 -15.35 -3.40
CA HIS A 120 39.96 -16.73 -3.11
C HIS A 120 40.32 -17.41 -4.44
N TRP A 121 41.40 -18.17 -4.43
CA TRP A 121 41.83 -19.03 -5.52
C TRP A 121 40.92 -20.24 -5.64
#